data_AF-A0A9X2JZ20-F1
#
_entry.id   AF-A0A9X2JZ20-F1
#
_cell.length_a   1.000
_cell.length_b   1.000
_cell.length_c   1.000
_cell.angle_alpha   90.00
_cell.angle_beta   90.00
_cell.angle_gamma   90.00
#
_symmetry.space_group_name_H-M   'P 1'
#
loop_
_entity.id
_entity.type
_entity.pdbx_description
1 polymer ?
#
loop_
_entity_poly.entity_id
_entity_poly.type
_entity_poly.pdbx_seq_one_letter_code
_entity_poly.pdbx_strand_id
1 'polypeptide(L)'
;MVVQPAADGIGPAAGTPVVGVAVQGGWAERVAVDVEQLAPLPDEVDFATAATLPIAGVTVLRTLRLGGEVHGLADWAERNRSG
;
A
#
# COMPACT_ATOMS: atom_id res chain seq x y z
N MET A 1 11.69 -3.61 4.72
CA MET A 1 12.65 -2.48 4.93
C MET A 1 13.52 -2.33 3.70
N VAL A 2 13.84 -1.10 3.30
CA VAL A 2 14.78 -0.85 2.18
C VAL A 2 16.19 -1.23 2.60
N VAL A 3 16.77 -2.19 1.89
CA VAL A 3 18.16 -2.63 2.08
C VAL A 3 19.12 -1.98 1.10
N GLN A 4 18.62 -1.56 -0.06
CA GLN A 4 19.37 -0.83 -1.07
C GLN A 4 18.44 0.23 -1.68
N PRO A 5 18.77 1.53 -1.57
CA PRO A 5 17.99 2.60 -2.18
C PRO A 5 18.19 2.62 -3.71
N ALA A 6 17.31 3.33 -4.42
CA ALA A 6 17.45 3.52 -5.85
C ALA A 6 18.76 4.28 -6.18
N ALA A 7 19.39 3.92 -7.30
CA ALA A 7 20.69 4.46 -7.69
C ALA A 7 20.64 5.95 -8.05
N ASP A 8 19.49 6.43 -8.51
CA ASP A 8 19.21 7.83 -8.81
C ASP A 8 18.85 8.65 -7.55
N GLY A 9 18.77 8.01 -6.39
CA GLY A 9 18.40 8.63 -5.11
C GLY A 9 16.92 8.94 -4.97
N ILE A 10 16.07 8.51 -5.90
CA ILE A 10 14.63 8.71 -5.83
C ILE A 10 14.00 7.63 -4.94
N GLY A 11 13.12 8.05 -4.03
CA GLY A 11 12.37 7.13 -3.17
C GLY A 11 12.97 6.92 -1.77
N PRO A 12 12.52 5.87 -1.05
CA PRO A 12 12.84 5.72 0.37
C PRO A 12 14.30 5.35 0.60
N ALA A 13 14.92 5.96 1.62
CA ALA A 13 16.30 5.69 2.00
C ALA A 13 16.47 4.29 2.61
N ALA A 14 17.71 3.80 2.63
CA ALA A 14 18.06 2.57 3.35
C ALA A 14 17.59 2.63 4.81
N GLY A 15 17.05 1.53 5.32
CA GLY A 15 16.47 1.47 6.66
C GLY A 15 15.00 1.86 6.74
N THR A 16 14.42 2.46 5.69
CA THR A 16 13.00 2.85 5.72
C THR A 16 12.10 1.59 5.68
N PRO A 17 11.14 1.43 6.62
CA PRO A 17 10.13 0.38 6.53
C PRO A 17 9.18 0.72 5.38
N VAL A 18 8.96 -0.24 4.48
CA VAL A 18 8.16 -0.07 3.25
C VAL A 18 7.34 -1.31 2.96
N VAL A 19 6.19 -1.11 2.30
CA VAL A 19 5.37 -2.14 1.66
C VAL A 19 5.33 -1.84 0.17
N GLY A 20 5.22 -2.87 -0.66
CA GLY A 20 5.06 -2.67 -2.09
C GLY A 20 4.54 -3.89 -2.82
N VAL A 21 4.29 -3.71 -4.11
CA VAL A 21 3.80 -4.76 -5.00
C VAL A 21 4.95 -5.23 -5.90
N ALA A 22 5.45 -6.43 -5.63
CA ALA A 22 6.40 -7.08 -6.51
C ALA A 22 5.64 -7.85 -7.61
N VAL A 23 5.82 -7.46 -8.87
CA VAL A 23 5.21 -8.15 -10.03
C VAL A 23 5.71 -9.60 -10.13
N GLN A 24 6.95 -9.86 -9.70
CA GLN A 24 7.58 -11.18 -9.63
C GLN A 24 8.50 -11.27 -8.40
N GLY A 25 8.73 -12.47 -7.87
CA GLY A 25 9.72 -12.70 -6.81
C GLY A 25 9.32 -12.23 -5.41
N GLY A 26 8.03 -11.95 -5.16
CA GLY A 26 7.54 -11.50 -3.85
C GLY A 26 7.68 -12.53 -2.72
N TRP A 27 7.93 -13.80 -3.05
CA TRP A 27 8.19 -14.89 -2.10
C TRP A 27 9.69 -15.12 -1.93
N ALA A 28 10.39 -14.06 -1.56
CA ALA A 28 11.83 -14.08 -1.32
C ALA A 28 12.15 -13.17 -0.11
N GLU A 29 13.31 -13.40 0.51
CA GLU A 29 13.76 -12.53 1.61
C GLU A 29 14.04 -11.09 1.15
N ARG A 30 14.40 -10.92 -0.14
CA ARG A 30 14.68 -9.63 -0.76
C ARG A 30 14.18 -9.65 -2.20
N VAL A 31 13.58 -8.54 -2.63
CA VAL A 31 13.07 -8.36 -4.00
C VAL A 31 13.31 -6.93 -4.45
N ALA A 32 13.70 -6.76 -5.72
CA ALA A 32 13.78 -5.45 -6.34
C ALA A 32 12.38 -5.02 -6.80
N VAL A 33 11.96 -3.83 -6.40
CA VAL A 33 10.63 -3.28 -6.68
C VAL A 33 10.82 -1.85 -7.19
N ASP A 34 10.00 -1.46 -8.17
CA ASP A 34 9.97 -0.08 -8.67
C ASP A 34 9.59 0.87 -7.53
N VAL A 35 10.23 2.04 -7.48
CA VAL A 35 9.97 3.07 -6.46
C VAL A 35 8.49 3.49 -6.46
N GLU A 36 7.85 3.52 -7.63
CA GLU A 36 6.42 3.86 -7.74
C GLU A 36 5.49 2.80 -7.14
N GLN A 37 5.99 1.58 -6.95
CA GLN A 37 5.25 0.47 -6.34
C GLN A 37 5.59 0.28 -4.86
N LEU A 38 6.33 1.22 -4.26
CA LEU A 38 6.71 1.22 -2.84
C LEU A 38 6.04 2.37 -2.09
N ALA A 39 5.60 2.09 -0.87
CA ALA A 39 5.09 3.07 0.06
C ALA A 39 5.76 2.89 1.44
N PRO A 40 6.24 3.97 2.08
CA PRO A 40 6.67 3.94 3.47
C PRO A 40 5.56 3.46 4.40
N LEU A 41 5.91 2.66 5.41
CA LEU A 41 4.96 2.29 6.48
C LEU A 41 4.90 3.42 7.51
N PRO A 42 3.70 3.85 7.92
CA PRO A 42 3.52 4.58 9.17
C PRO A 42 3.93 3.72 10.38
N ASP A 43 4.39 4.36 11.45
CA ASP A 43 4.88 3.67 12.66
C ASP A 43 3.80 2.82 13.35
N GLU A 44 2.52 3.17 13.12
CA GLU A 44 1.37 2.49 13.73
C GLU A 44 0.97 1.19 13.01
N VAL A 45 1.55 0.91 11.83
CA VAL A 45 1.16 -0.23 10.99
C VAL A 45 2.29 -1.26 10.95
N ASP A 46 2.01 -2.47 11.44
CA ASP A 46 2.97 -3.57 11.35
C ASP A 46 3.04 -4.19 9.94
N PHE A 47 4.11 -4.95 9.68
CA PHE A 47 4.33 -5.57 8.37
C PHE A 47 3.24 -6.60 7.99
N ALA A 48 2.68 -7.31 8.98
CA ALA A 48 1.66 -8.32 8.73
C ALA A 48 0.37 -7.66 8.21
N THR A 49 -0.05 -6.57 8.84
CA THR A 49 -1.18 -5.74 8.41
C THR A 49 -0.87 -5.11 7.07
N ALA A 50 0.29 -4.46 6.94
CA ALA A 50 0.69 -3.78 5.72
C ALA A 50 0.70 -4.71 4.50
N ALA A 51 1.15 -5.96 4.63
CA ALA A 51 1.20 -6.92 3.53
C ALA A 51 -0.17 -7.24 2.92
N THR A 52 -1.27 -7.05 3.68
CA THR A 52 -2.64 -7.22 3.18
C THR A 52 -3.16 -6.00 2.42
N LEU A 53 -2.61 -4.81 2.70
CA LEU A 53 -3.11 -3.54 2.18
C LEU A 53 -3.02 -3.42 0.65
N PRO A 54 -1.94 -3.85 -0.04
CA PRO A 54 -1.87 -3.70 -1.49
C PRO A 54 -2.99 -4.44 -2.23
N ILE A 55 -3.35 -5.64 -1.79
CA ILE A 55 -4.40 -6.44 -2.44
C ILE A 55 -5.80 -5.82 -2.17
N ALA A 56 -6.05 -5.40 -0.93
CA ALA A 56 -7.28 -4.68 -0.57
C ALA A 56 -7.39 -3.36 -1.35
N GLY A 57 -6.30 -2.60 -1.42
CA GLY A 57 -6.20 -1.33 -2.13
C GLY A 57 -6.43 -1.47 -3.62
N VAL A 58 -5.79 -2.44 -4.29
CA VAL A 58 -6.02 -2.73 -5.72
C VAL A 58 -7.49 -3.09 -5.97
N THR A 59 -8.13 -3.81 -5.05
CA THR A 59 -9.55 -4.15 -5.16
C THR A 59 -10.44 -2.91 -5.06
N VAL A 60 -10.19 -2.02 -4.10
CA VAL A 60 -10.89 -0.74 -3.97
C VAL A 60 -10.70 0.13 -5.21
N LEU A 61 -9.46 0.27 -5.69
CA LEU A 61 -9.13 1.02 -6.91
C LEU A 61 -9.83 0.45 -8.15
N ARG A 62 -9.87 -0.87 -8.28
CA ARG A 62 -10.55 -1.54 -9.40
C ARG A 62 -12.06 -1.34 -9.32
N THR A 63 -12.64 -1.41 -8.13
CA THR A 63 -14.07 -1.11 -7.91
C THR A 63 -14.40 0.33 -8.24
N LEU A 64 -13.58 1.30 -7.83
CA LEU A 64 -13.75 2.72 -8.18
C LEU A 64 -13.69 2.96 -9.70
N ARG A 65 -12.70 2.35 -10.37
CA ARG A 65 -12.53 2.47 -11.84
C ARG A 65 -13.66 1.81 -12.64
N LEU A 66 -14.24 0.72 -12.13
CA LEU A 66 -15.28 -0.04 -12.82
C LEU A 66 -16.72 0.37 -12.42
N GLY A 67 -16.90 0.89 -11.21
CA GLY A 67 -18.21 1.09 -10.58
C GLY A 67 -18.62 2.53 -10.31
N GLY A 68 -17.75 3.53 -10.54
CA GLY A 68 -18.01 4.90 -10.11
C GLY A 68 -17.84 5.10 -8.60
N GLU A 69 -17.72 6.37 -8.16
CA GLU A 69 -17.38 6.74 -6.78
C GLU A 69 -18.25 6.06 -5.71
N VAL A 70 -17.61 5.49 -4.68
CA VAL A 70 -18.27 4.89 -3.51
C VAL A 70 -18.85 5.96 -2.58
N HIS A 71 -19.82 6.74 -3.05
CA HIS A 71 -20.54 7.73 -2.24
C HIS A 71 -21.24 7.08 -1.02
N GLY A 72 -21.54 5.77 -1.10
CA GLY A 72 -22.21 5.02 -0.04
C GLY A 72 -21.40 4.81 1.24
N LEU A 73 -20.06 4.89 1.21
CA LEU A 73 -19.24 4.70 2.41
C LEU A 73 -19.23 5.94 3.31
N ALA A 74 -19.21 7.14 2.70
CA ALA A 74 -19.35 8.42 3.39
C ALA A 74 -20.73 8.53 4.05
N ASP A 75 -21.76 8.16 3.31
CA ASP A 75 -23.16 8.15 3.75
C ASP A 75 -23.43 7.08 4.85
N TRP A 76 -22.72 5.94 4.81
CA TRP A 76 -22.73 4.95 5.90
C TRP A 76 -22.04 5.47 7.18
N ALA A 77 -20.92 6.18 7.04
CA ALA A 77 -20.17 6.74 8.17
C ALA A 77 -20.91 7.89 8.86
N GLU A 78 -21.74 8.65 8.12
CA GLU A 78 -22.61 9.69 8.68
C GLU A 78 -23.81 9.09 9.41
N ARG A 79 -24.45 8.07 8.85
CA ARG A 79 -25.59 7.39 9.49
C ARG A 79 -25.25 6.66 10.80
N ASN A 80 -24.03 6.16 10.95
CA ASN A 80 -23.61 5.44 12.17
C ASN A 80 -22.97 6.34 13.24
N ARG A 81 -22.83 7.65 13.00
CA ARG A 81 -22.28 8.61 13.97
C ARG A 81 -23.36 9.21 14.88
N SER A 82 -24.63 9.03 14.54
CA SER A 82 -25.80 9.54 15.25
C SER A 82 -26.55 8.49 16.08
N GLY A 83 -25.94 7.31 16.31
CA GLY A 83 -26.47 6.23 17.14
C GLY A 83 -25.76 6.09 18.47
#